data_AF-A0A6P2KXU1-F1
#
_entry.id   AF-A0A6P2KXU1-F1
#
_cell.length_a   1.000
_cell.length_b   1.000
_cell.length_c   1.000
_cell.angle_alpha   90.00
_cell.angle_beta   90.00
_cell.angle_gamma   90.00
#
_symmetry.space_group_name_H-M   'P 1'
#
loop_
_entity.id
_entity.type
_entity.pdbx_description
1 polymer ?
#
loop_
_entity_poly.entity_id
_entity_poly.type
_entity_poly.pdbx_seq_one_letter_code
_entity_poly.pdbx_strand_id
1 'polypeptide(L)'
;MTVLTQPGHANRTYELAGDHAYSLAELASEVSTHTGRSIVYNHLPAADYEAALLGFGLPKMIVDTIIDADLKASSGELDSASRDLSRLLGRSTTTLAEAVKVALT
;
A
#
# COMPACT_ATOMS: atom_id res chain seq x y z
N MET A 1 -15.49 -9.27 -12.52
CA MET A 1 -16.16 -8.67 -11.35
C MET A 1 -16.89 -9.74 -10.55
N THR A 2 -16.17 -10.65 -9.88
CA THR A 2 -16.74 -11.86 -9.25
C THR A 2 -17.93 -11.57 -8.32
N VAL A 3 -17.75 -10.67 -7.35
CA VAL A 3 -18.75 -10.38 -6.30
C VAL A 3 -20.07 -9.86 -6.87
N LEU A 4 -20.02 -8.98 -7.89
CA LEU A 4 -21.21 -8.35 -8.46
C LEU A 4 -21.88 -9.21 -9.56
N THR A 5 -21.13 -10.10 -10.21
CA THR A 5 -21.63 -10.85 -11.38
C THR A 5 -21.93 -12.31 -11.10
N GLN A 6 -21.64 -12.82 -9.89
CA GLN A 6 -21.85 -14.21 -9.52
C GLN A 6 -22.71 -14.34 -8.26
N PRO A 7 -23.50 -15.42 -8.12
CA PRO A 7 -24.24 -15.69 -6.88
C PRO A 7 -23.29 -16.14 -5.75
N GLY A 8 -23.79 -16.16 -4.51
CA GLY A 8 -23.06 -16.70 -3.35
C GLY A 8 -22.34 -15.67 -2.48
N HIS A 9 -22.39 -14.39 -2.84
CA HIS A 9 -21.73 -13.29 -2.13
C HIS A 9 -22.66 -12.44 -1.25
N ALA A 10 -23.97 -12.74 -1.21
CA ALA A 10 -24.93 -12.00 -0.39
C ALA A 10 -24.60 -12.14 1.11
N ASN A 11 -24.72 -11.03 1.86
CA ASN A 11 -24.43 -10.95 3.29
C ASN A 11 -23.02 -11.44 3.67
N ARG A 12 -22.03 -11.21 2.80
CA ARG A 12 -20.61 -11.48 3.07
C ARG A 12 -19.85 -10.18 3.22
N THR A 13 -18.99 -10.12 4.23
CA THR A 13 -17.93 -9.12 4.35
C THR A 13 -16.61 -9.79 4.00
N TYR A 14 -15.82 -9.15 3.15
CA TYR A 14 -14.52 -9.65 2.72
C TYR A 14 -13.43 -8.66 3.12
N GLU A 15 -12.34 -9.18 3.66
CA GLU A 15 -11.16 -8.38 4.01
C GLU A 15 -10.17 -8.46 2.85
N LEU A 16 -10.17 -7.43 2.00
CA LEU A 16 -9.47 -7.45 0.71
C LEU A 16 -8.06 -6.84 0.83
N ALA A 17 -7.09 -7.68 1.12
CA ALA A 17 -5.67 -7.33 1.13
C ALA A 17 -4.86 -8.10 0.08
N GLY A 18 -3.64 -7.64 -0.18
CA GLY A 18 -2.68 -8.35 -1.02
C GLY A 18 -2.25 -9.67 -0.38
N ASP A 19 -1.81 -10.60 -1.21
CA ASP A 19 -1.28 -11.89 -0.78
C ASP A 19 0.02 -11.78 0.04
N HIS A 20 0.71 -10.66 -0.07
CA HIS A 20 1.98 -10.40 0.61
C HIS A 20 1.99 -8.95 1.10
N ALA A 21 2.18 -8.78 2.41
CA ALA A 21 2.47 -7.48 2.99
C ALA A 21 3.91 -7.06 2.64
N TYR A 22 4.17 -5.76 2.72
CA TYR A 22 5.50 -5.19 2.54
C TYR A 22 5.65 -3.93 3.40
N SER A 23 6.89 -3.64 3.75
CA SER A 23 7.32 -2.43 4.42
C SER A 23 7.71 -1.34 3.42
N LEU A 24 7.75 -0.08 3.87
CA LEU A 24 8.25 1.03 3.05
C LEU A 24 9.74 0.88 2.69
N ALA A 25 10.51 0.14 3.48
CA ALA A 25 11.89 -0.22 3.15
C ALA A 25 11.96 -1.20 1.98
N GLU A 26 11.07 -2.19 1.93
CA GLU A 26 10.96 -3.12 0.79
C GLU A 26 10.48 -2.39 -0.47
N LEU A 27 9.52 -1.45 -0.34
CA LEU A 27 9.14 -0.58 -1.45
C LEU A 27 10.33 0.22 -2.00
N ALA A 28 11.12 0.87 -1.13
CA ALA A 28 12.31 1.62 -1.57
C ALA A 28 13.35 0.71 -2.25
N SER A 29 13.53 -0.52 -1.74
CA SER A 29 14.40 -1.54 -2.32
C SER A 29 13.93 -1.99 -3.71
N GLU A 30 12.62 -2.18 -3.88
CA GLU A 30 12.04 -2.58 -5.16
C GLU A 30 12.19 -1.46 -6.20
N VAL A 31 11.92 -0.21 -5.83
CA VAL A 31 12.15 0.95 -6.71
C VAL A 31 13.64 1.08 -7.05
N SER A 32 14.54 0.84 -6.09
CA SER A 32 15.98 0.84 -6.35
C SER A 32 16.37 -0.20 -7.40
N THR A 33 15.82 -1.42 -7.27
CA THR A 33 16.04 -2.53 -8.20
C THR A 33 15.61 -2.17 -9.62
N HIS A 34 14.43 -1.56 -9.77
CA HIS A 34 13.90 -1.20 -11.08
C HIS A 34 14.55 0.04 -11.71
N THR A 35 15.08 0.97 -10.91
CA THR A 35 15.68 2.22 -11.40
C THR A 35 17.21 2.16 -11.53
N GLY A 36 17.86 1.18 -10.91
CA GLY A 36 19.32 1.10 -10.80
C GLY A 36 19.94 2.18 -9.90
N ARG A 37 19.12 2.92 -9.13
CA ARG A 37 19.56 3.98 -8.21
C ARG A 37 19.41 3.51 -6.78
N SER A 38 20.32 3.92 -5.90
CA SER A 38 20.18 3.66 -4.46
C SER A 38 19.11 4.58 -3.87
N ILE A 39 17.96 4.02 -3.49
CA ILE A 39 16.84 4.72 -2.85
C ILE A 39 16.59 4.06 -1.49
N VAL A 40 16.67 4.87 -0.43
CA VAL A 40 16.50 4.41 0.94
C VAL A 40 15.20 4.93 1.52
N TYR A 41 14.53 4.08 2.30
CA TYR A 41 13.43 4.53 3.14
C TYR A 41 13.99 5.28 4.35
N ASN A 42 13.57 6.53 4.52
CA ASN A 42 13.91 7.34 5.68
C ASN A 42 12.66 7.49 6.55
N HIS A 43 12.63 6.77 7.68
CA HIS A 43 11.52 6.87 8.63
C HIS A 43 11.66 8.15 9.45
N LEU A 44 10.71 9.08 9.27
CA LEU A 44 10.67 10.35 9.98
C LEU A 44 9.64 10.32 11.12
N PRO A 45 9.88 11.07 12.22
CA PRO A 45 8.81 11.40 13.15
C PRO A 45 7.64 12.07 12.41
N ALA A 46 6.40 11.80 12.83
CA ALA A 46 5.20 12.30 12.15
C ALA A 46 5.19 13.82 11.94
N ALA A 47 5.64 14.59 12.94
CA ALA A 47 5.71 16.05 12.84
C ALA A 47 6.72 16.53 11.78
N ASP A 48 7.86 15.84 11.66
CA ASP A 48 8.88 16.17 10.66
C ASP A 48 8.41 15.77 9.25
N TYR A 49 7.68 14.66 9.14
CA TYR A 49 7.06 14.24 7.88
C TYR A 49 5.95 15.19 7.44
N GLU A 50 5.08 15.62 8.36
CA GLU A 50 4.04 16.62 8.11
C GLU A 50 4.64 17.93 7.60
N ALA A 51 5.67 18.43 8.29
CA ALA A 51 6.38 19.65 7.90
C ALA A 51 7.02 19.52 6.51
N ALA A 52 7.61 18.37 6.19
CA ALA A 52 8.19 18.11 4.87
C ALA A 52 7.12 18.13 3.76
N LEU A 53 6.00 17.43 3.95
CA LEU A 53 4.91 17.40 2.97
C LEU A 53 4.26 18.76 2.74
N LEU A 54 4.05 19.54 3.81
CA LEU A 54 3.59 20.93 3.70
C LEU A 54 4.61 21.81 2.96
N GLY A 55 5.90 21.61 3.22
CA GLY A 55 7.00 22.28 2.52
C GLY A 55 7.03 21.99 1.02
N PHE A 56 6.56 20.81 0.59
CA PHE A 56 6.38 20.47 -0.82
C PHE A 56 5.11 21.05 -1.45
N GLY A 57 4.31 21.80 -0.69
CA GLY A 57 3.12 22.51 -1.18
C GLY A 57 1.85 21.67 -1.19
N LEU A 58 1.82 20.52 -0.50
CA LEU A 58 0.59 19.74 -0.37
C LEU A 58 -0.42 20.49 0.54
N PRO A 59 -1.72 20.47 0.22
CA PRO A 59 -2.74 21.02 1.09
C PRO A 59 -2.80 20.29 2.44
N LYS A 60 -2.96 21.02 3.55
CA LYS A 60 -3.03 20.49 4.92
C LYS A 60 -3.92 19.25 5.07
N MET A 61 -5.13 19.28 4.50
CA MET A 61 -6.07 18.15 4.57
C MET A 61 -5.51 16.85 3.96
N ILE A 62 -4.75 16.96 2.87
CA ILE A 62 -4.10 15.80 2.24
C ILE A 62 -2.94 15.32 3.10
N VAL A 63 -2.14 16.25 3.63
CA VAL A 63 -1.04 15.90 4.54
C VAL A 63 -1.55 15.16 5.77
N ASP A 64 -2.59 15.67 6.43
CA ASP A 64 -3.18 15.04 7.62
C ASP A 64 -3.66 13.61 7.33
N THR A 65 -4.22 13.39 6.15
CA THR A 65 -4.67 12.07 5.70
C THR A 65 -3.50 11.11 5.49
N ILE A 66 -2.40 11.58 4.89
CA ILE A 66 -1.19 10.76 4.68
C ILE A 66 -0.55 10.40 6.02
N ILE A 67 -0.40 11.37 6.93
CA ILE A 67 0.21 11.14 8.25
C ILE A 67 -0.63 10.14 9.08
N ASP A 68 -1.95 10.31 9.12
CA ASP A 68 -2.83 9.37 9.83
C ASP A 68 -2.74 7.95 9.26
N ALA A 69 -2.72 7.82 7.93
CA ALA A 69 -2.58 6.52 7.26
C ALA A 69 -1.23 5.85 7.58
N ASP A 70 -0.11 6.57 7.51
CA ASP A 70 1.21 6.02 7.80
C ASP A 70 1.37 5.62 9.27
N LEU A 71 0.78 6.38 10.20
CA LEU A 71 0.76 6.03 11.62
C LEU A 71 -0.01 4.73 11.85
N LYS A 72 -1.20 4.59 11.27
CA LYS A 72 -2.02 3.37 11.35
C LYS A 72 -1.35 2.17 10.69
N ALA A 73 -0.70 2.38 9.55
CA ALA A 73 0.11 1.36 8.89
C ALA A 73 1.26 0.90 9.80
N SER A 74 1.91 1.83 10.51
CA SER A 74 3.00 1.51 11.45
C SER A 74 2.54 0.69 12.65
N SER A 75 1.26 0.79 13.04
CA SER A 75 0.62 -0.06 14.05
C SER A 75 -0.01 -1.33 13.48
N GLY A 76 0.18 -1.63 12.19
CA GLY A 76 -0.29 -2.85 11.55
C GLY A 76 -1.73 -2.81 11.05
N GLU A 77 -2.41 -1.66 11.04
CA GLU A 77 -3.82 -1.58 10.61
C GLU A 77 -4.02 -1.81 9.10
N LEU A 78 -2.94 -1.75 8.30
CA LEU A 78 -2.96 -2.11 6.88
C LEU A 78 -2.46 -3.54 6.63
N ASP A 79 -1.99 -4.24 7.66
CA ASP A 79 -1.54 -5.63 7.53
C ASP A 79 -2.74 -6.56 7.71
N SER A 80 -2.85 -7.53 6.81
CA SER A 80 -3.91 -8.53 6.86
C SER A 80 -3.42 -9.83 6.25
N ALA A 81 -3.56 -10.91 7.02
CA ALA A 81 -3.30 -12.26 6.55
C ALA A 81 -4.44 -12.84 5.70
N SER A 82 -5.50 -12.07 5.45
CA SER A 82 -6.65 -12.50 4.66
C SER A 82 -6.22 -12.89 3.24
N ARG A 83 -6.84 -13.94 2.72
CA ARG A 83 -6.71 -14.39 1.31
C ARG A 83 -8.01 -14.24 0.56
N ASP A 84 -8.92 -13.38 1.02
CA ASP A 84 -10.20 -13.17 0.36
C ASP A 84 -10.04 -12.66 -1.05
N LEU A 85 -9.11 -11.72 -1.27
CA LEU A 85 -8.91 -11.13 -2.59
C LEU A 85 -8.42 -12.15 -3.61
N SER A 86 -7.36 -12.91 -3.32
CA SER A 86 -6.84 -13.93 -4.25
C SER A 86 -7.85 -15.07 -4.48
N ARG A 87 -8.59 -15.48 -3.44
CA ARG A 87 -9.70 -16.44 -3.60
C ARG A 87 -10.80 -15.92 -4.51
N LEU A 88 -11.22 -14.67 -4.36
CA LEU A 88 -12.26 -14.04 -5.19
C LEU A 88 -11.79 -13.82 -6.64
N LEU A 89 -10.49 -13.57 -6.84
CA LEU A 89 -9.89 -13.41 -8.15
C LEU A 89 -9.63 -14.74 -8.87
N GLY A 90 -9.48 -15.85 -8.12
CA GLY A 90 -9.07 -17.15 -8.68
C GLY A 90 -7.60 -17.19 -9.12
N ARG A 91 -6.78 -16.25 -8.65
CA ARG A 91 -5.33 -16.13 -8.91
C ARG A 91 -4.66 -15.39 -7.77
N SER A 92 -3.33 -15.47 -7.68
CA SER A 92 -2.56 -14.61 -6.78
C SER A 92 -2.77 -13.12 -7.10
N THR A 93 -2.71 -12.26 -6.09
CA THR A 93 -2.75 -10.81 -6.25
C THR A 93 -1.49 -10.30 -6.94
N THR A 94 -1.59 -9.14 -7.58
CA THR A 94 -0.42 -8.45 -8.14
C THR A 94 0.59 -8.17 -7.04
N THR A 95 1.85 -8.49 -7.29
CA THR A 95 2.96 -8.31 -6.34
C THR A 95 3.44 -6.86 -6.31
N LEU A 96 4.19 -6.50 -5.26
CA LEU A 96 4.86 -5.20 -5.16
C LEU A 96 5.77 -4.94 -6.37
N ALA A 97 6.60 -5.92 -6.74
CA ALA A 97 7.53 -5.82 -7.87
C ALA A 97 6.79 -5.53 -9.19
N GLU A 98 5.70 -6.25 -9.47
CA GLU A 98 4.88 -6.00 -10.66
C GLU A 98 4.27 -4.60 -10.65
N ALA A 99 3.75 -4.14 -9.50
CA ALA A 99 3.17 -2.81 -9.36
C ALA A 99 4.21 -1.70 -9.55
N VAL A 100 5.39 -1.81 -8.92
CA VAL A 100 6.50 -0.87 -9.07
C VAL A 100 6.98 -0.82 -10.52
N LYS A 101 7.12 -1.97 -11.17
CA LYS A 101 7.49 -2.05 -12.59
C LYS A 101 6.52 -1.25 -13.46
N VAL A 102 5.20 -1.38 -13.24
CA VAL A 102 4.18 -0.64 -13.99
C VAL A 102 4.20 0.85 -13.68
N ALA A 103 4.45 1.24 -12.44
CA ALA A 103 4.48 2.65 -12.04
C ALA A 103 5.68 3.42 -12.62
N LEU A 104 6.74 2.72 -13.00
CA LEU A 104 7.99 3.30 -13.55
C LEU A 104 8.05 3.31 -15.08
N THR A 105 7.02 2.80 -15.76
CA THR A 105 6.89 2.83 -17.23
C THR A 105 5.94 3.93 -17.67
#